data_AF-P72946-F1
#
_entry.id   AF-P72946-F1
#
_cell.length_a   1.000
_cell.length_b   1.000
_cell.length_c   1.000
_cell.angle_alpha   90.00
_cell.angle_beta   90.00
_cell.angle_gamma   90.00
#
_symmetry.space_group_name_H-M   'P 1'
#
loop_
_entity.id
_entity.type
_entity.pdbx_description
1 polymer ?
#
loop_
_entity_poly.entity_id
_entity_poly.type
_entity_poly.pdbx_seq_one_letter_code
_entity_poly.pdbx_strand_id
1 'polypeptide(L)'
;MLRLITQSGDIVQELRRLHHRPVPSPWPVMAQVVAAMEHWAAMDQDAPPRVSGAELDAAYQRISQEKLSVIRQACAALEQVYRPQLPKTQVSFPEDGTVRGQRFYPVRRAGFYLEAKRGDALGNLLRQGMLAKTVGVAERVLVTETISSTILVAAQEMGIEEIYLAAGVPAIAMLTWGAKNIAPVESITGAGCPRVMAAKQLVSGVVTIDQTLARTNLMVLADGEANGQWLALDLLAHAEQYPNASAVLLTDRLELGEEVIQSVNRYCREQEHSVHTEKALAHYGLVAIVEDLEACGSWINEFCPHILLLAMEDPWTMVEKVQRAREIYIGHRSPSILGHYLSGANRLQTQDGAMATASELAFHCFLRSSQLLDYGNNPPPPWLKDLVNWQGLTAIEERLGQLGRLKES
;
A
#
# COMPACT_ATOMS: atom_id res chain seq x y z
N MET A 1 15.83 22.80 10.68
CA MET A 1 15.88 21.42 10.11
C MET A 1 15.47 21.41 8.66
N LEU A 2 14.31 21.97 8.32
CA LEU A 2 13.87 22.14 6.93
C LEU A 2 14.76 23.13 6.16
N ARG A 3 14.95 22.88 4.85
CA ARG A 3 15.56 23.83 3.92
C ARG A 3 14.49 24.81 3.43
N LEU A 4 14.86 26.08 3.26
CA LEU A 4 14.04 27.11 2.62
C LEU A 4 14.67 27.47 1.27
N ILE A 5 13.90 27.42 0.19
CA ILE A 5 14.34 27.81 -1.15
C ILE A 5 13.35 28.81 -1.74
N THR A 6 13.84 29.89 -2.34
CA THR A 6 13.02 30.95 -2.95
C THR A 6 13.24 31.11 -4.46
N GLN A 7 14.28 30.50 -5.04
CA GLN A 7 14.57 30.60 -6.46
C GLN A 7 13.99 29.41 -7.24
N SER A 8 13.14 29.68 -8.23
CA SER A 8 12.44 28.65 -9.02
C SER A 8 13.36 27.59 -9.64
N GLY A 9 14.53 27.97 -10.13
CA GLY A 9 15.52 27.03 -10.69
C GLY A 9 16.03 26.01 -9.67
N ASP A 10 16.31 26.49 -8.45
CA ASP A 10 16.78 25.65 -7.34
C ASP A 10 15.65 24.73 -6.83
N ILE A 11 14.40 25.20 -6.86
CA ILE A 11 13.23 24.41 -6.43
C ILE A 11 13.08 23.17 -7.32
N VAL A 12 13.10 23.33 -8.65
CA VAL A 12 12.97 22.21 -9.58
C VAL A 12 14.11 21.20 -9.41
N GLN A 13 15.35 21.69 -9.26
CA GLN A 13 16.51 20.83 -9.03
C GLN A 13 16.37 20.04 -7.72
N GLU A 14 15.91 20.69 -6.65
CA GLU A 14 15.75 20.06 -5.35
C GLU A 14 14.59 19.05 -5.34
N LEU A 15 13.46 19.36 -6.00
CA LEU A 15 12.36 18.42 -6.19
C LEU A 15 12.83 17.15 -6.92
N ARG A 16 13.64 17.30 -7.98
CA ARG A 16 14.28 16.14 -8.66
C ARG A 16 15.18 15.36 -7.74
N ARG A 17 16.01 16.03 -6.93
CA ARG A 17 16.87 15.35 -5.93
C ARG A 17 16.04 14.55 -4.94
N LEU A 18 14.94 15.11 -4.45
CA LEU A 18 14.04 14.45 -3.51
C LEU A 18 13.28 13.28 -4.15
N HIS A 19 12.88 13.41 -5.42
CA HIS A 19 12.22 12.35 -6.17
C HIS A 19 13.17 11.17 -6.43
N HIS A 20 14.44 11.44 -6.78
CA HIS A 20 15.46 10.43 -7.08
C HIS A 20 16.30 9.99 -5.87
N ARG A 21 15.98 10.45 -4.66
CA ARG A 21 16.74 10.15 -3.44
C ARG A 21 16.95 8.64 -3.25
N PRO A 22 18.02 8.09 -2.69
CA PRO A 22 18.23 6.63 -2.64
C PRO A 22 17.07 5.86 -1.97
N VAL A 23 16.61 4.76 -2.56
CA VAL A 23 15.80 3.76 -1.84
C VAL A 23 16.75 2.78 -1.15
N PRO A 24 16.52 2.38 0.11
CA PRO A 24 17.23 1.25 0.69
C PRO A 24 17.10 0.03 -0.23
N SER A 25 18.20 -0.36 -0.87
CA SER A 25 18.22 -1.51 -1.75
C SER A 25 18.27 -2.80 -0.92
N PRO A 26 17.47 -3.82 -1.25
CA PRO A 26 17.60 -5.15 -0.66
C PRO A 26 18.80 -5.92 -1.22
N TRP A 27 19.40 -5.46 -2.33
CA TRP A 27 20.49 -6.16 -3.02
C TRP A 27 21.67 -6.55 -2.11
N PRO A 28 22.16 -5.68 -1.20
CA PRO A 28 23.28 -6.03 -0.32
C PRO A 28 23.00 -7.20 0.62
N VAL A 29 21.72 -7.47 0.95
CA VAL A 29 21.32 -8.58 1.81
C VAL A 29 20.79 -9.79 1.03
N MET A 30 20.65 -9.69 -0.29
CA MET A 30 19.94 -10.67 -1.10
C MET A 30 20.57 -12.07 -1.01
N ALA A 31 21.90 -12.18 -1.09
CA ALA A 31 22.58 -13.47 -1.00
C ALA A 31 22.31 -14.20 0.33
N GLN A 32 22.31 -13.46 1.45
CA GLN A 32 22.01 -14.03 2.77
C GLN A 32 20.55 -14.45 2.89
N VAL A 33 19.65 -13.70 2.26
CA VAL A 33 18.21 -13.99 2.26
C VAL A 33 17.94 -15.24 1.41
N VAL A 34 18.55 -15.36 0.23
CA VAL A 34 18.46 -16.56 -0.61
C VAL A 34 18.93 -17.80 0.15
N ALA A 35 20.11 -17.76 0.76
CA ALA A 35 20.62 -18.89 1.53
C ALA A 35 19.68 -19.29 2.68
N ALA A 36 19.08 -18.32 3.38
CA ALA A 36 18.11 -18.60 4.44
C ALA A 36 16.79 -19.18 3.91
N MET A 37 16.33 -18.73 2.74
CA MET A 37 15.15 -19.25 2.06
C MET A 37 15.37 -20.70 1.57
N GLU A 38 16.52 -20.98 0.96
CA GLU A 38 16.90 -22.33 0.51
C GLU A 38 17.03 -23.29 1.69
N HIS A 39 17.62 -22.85 2.80
CA HIS A 39 17.70 -23.64 4.02
C HIS A 39 16.32 -23.99 4.59
N TRP A 40 15.38 -23.04 4.58
CA TRP A 40 14.00 -23.31 4.97
C TRP A 40 13.36 -24.36 4.06
N ALA A 41 13.47 -24.19 2.75
CA ALA A 41 12.86 -25.09 1.77
C ALA A 41 13.43 -26.51 1.78
N ALA A 42 14.69 -26.68 2.20
CA ALA A 42 15.36 -27.98 2.23
C ALA A 42 15.02 -28.85 3.45
N MET A 43 14.37 -28.30 4.48
CA MET A 43 14.09 -28.99 5.74
C MET A 43 12.60 -28.99 6.06
N ASP A 44 12.11 -30.07 6.67
CA ASP A 44 10.79 -30.05 7.30
C ASP A 44 10.89 -29.25 8.61
N GLN A 45 10.50 -27.99 8.55
CA GLN A 45 10.65 -27.04 9.65
C GLN A 45 9.52 -27.21 10.68
N ASP A 46 9.89 -27.21 11.96
CA ASP A 46 8.91 -27.19 13.04
C ASP A 46 8.13 -25.86 13.03
N ALA A 47 6.87 -25.93 13.48
CA ALA A 47 6.04 -24.75 13.64
C ALA A 47 6.61 -23.81 14.72
N PRO A 48 6.71 -22.49 14.46
CA PRO A 48 6.99 -21.54 15.53
C PRO A 48 5.85 -21.52 16.57
N PRO A 49 6.09 -20.95 17.77
CA PRO A 49 5.07 -20.85 18.79
C PRO A 49 3.81 -20.15 18.26
N ARG A 50 2.65 -20.81 18.42
CA ARG A 50 1.34 -20.23 18.12
C ARG A 50 0.77 -19.61 19.39
N VAL A 51 0.22 -18.40 19.29
CA VAL A 51 -0.53 -17.78 20.39
C VAL A 51 -1.74 -18.64 20.71
N SER A 52 -1.87 -19.03 21.97
CA SER A 52 -2.93 -19.88 22.48
C SER A 52 -4.24 -19.12 22.70
N GLY A 53 -5.36 -19.83 22.74
CA GLY A 53 -6.66 -19.24 23.12
C GLY A 53 -6.63 -18.55 24.48
N ALA A 54 -5.94 -19.13 25.47
CA ALA A 54 -5.79 -18.54 26.80
C ALA A 54 -5.03 -17.20 26.77
N GLU A 55 -4.04 -17.05 25.89
CA GLU A 55 -3.33 -15.77 25.72
C GLU A 55 -4.20 -14.70 25.05
N LEU A 56 -5.08 -15.11 24.12
CA LEU A 56 -6.06 -14.23 23.50
C LEU A 56 -7.09 -13.75 24.53
N ASP A 57 -7.65 -14.66 25.33
CA ASP A 57 -8.59 -14.32 26.40
C ASP A 57 -7.96 -13.37 27.42
N ALA A 58 -6.73 -13.65 27.83
CA ALA A 58 -5.97 -12.78 28.72
C ALA A 58 -5.70 -11.39 28.09
N ALA A 59 -5.55 -11.31 26.76
CA ALA A 59 -5.39 -10.03 26.08
C ALA A 59 -6.66 -9.17 26.16
N TYR A 60 -7.84 -9.76 25.98
CA TYR A 60 -9.13 -9.06 26.15
C TYR A 60 -9.31 -8.55 27.59
N GLN A 61 -8.86 -9.29 28.59
CA GLN A 61 -8.94 -8.87 29.99
C GLN A 61 -7.97 -7.73 30.35
N ARG A 62 -6.87 -7.56 29.58
CA ARG A 62 -5.85 -6.54 29.84
C ARG A 62 -6.14 -5.19 29.18
N ILE A 63 -6.96 -5.15 28.13
CA ILE A 63 -7.29 -3.89 27.46
C ILE A 63 -8.52 -3.23 28.12
N SER A 64 -8.54 -1.90 28.17
CA SER A 64 -9.71 -1.18 28.67
C SER A 64 -10.87 -1.26 27.67
N GLN A 65 -12.10 -1.13 28.18
CA GLN A 65 -13.31 -1.06 27.34
C GLN A 65 -13.26 0.13 26.37
N GLU A 66 -12.67 1.24 26.78
CA GLU A 66 -12.42 2.39 25.91
C GLU A 66 -11.51 2.02 24.73
N LYS A 67 -10.37 1.35 24.97
CA LYS A 67 -9.47 0.90 23.90
C LYS A 67 -10.16 -0.07 22.95
N LEU A 68 -10.93 -1.02 23.49
CA LEU A 68 -11.71 -1.96 22.68
C LEU A 68 -12.73 -1.24 21.79
N SER A 69 -13.45 -0.27 22.36
CA SER A 69 -14.40 0.57 21.62
C SER A 69 -13.73 1.32 20.47
N VAL A 70 -12.55 1.91 20.70
CA VAL A 70 -11.78 2.60 19.67
C VAL A 70 -11.33 1.64 18.55
N ILE A 71 -10.84 0.45 18.88
CA ILE A 71 -10.45 -0.57 17.89
C ILE A 71 -11.66 -0.93 17.00
N ARG A 72 -12.82 -1.19 17.62
CA ARG A 72 -14.05 -1.53 16.89
C ARG A 72 -14.52 -0.40 15.98
N GLN A 73 -14.46 0.85 16.46
CA GLN A 73 -14.80 2.02 15.65
C GLN A 73 -13.85 2.17 14.46
N ALA A 74 -12.55 1.96 14.66
CA ALA A 74 -11.57 1.98 13.57
C ALA A 74 -11.85 0.88 12.54
N CYS A 75 -12.16 -0.35 12.99
CA CYS A 75 -12.55 -1.44 12.10
C CYS A 75 -13.82 -1.08 11.29
N ALA A 76 -14.85 -0.53 11.94
CA ALA A 76 -16.09 -0.14 11.27
C ALA A 76 -15.87 0.98 10.24
N ALA A 77 -15.06 1.99 10.56
CA ALA A 77 -14.70 3.06 9.64
C ALA A 77 -13.95 2.52 8.40
N LEU A 78 -12.96 1.64 8.60
CA LEU A 78 -12.23 1.01 7.51
C LEU A 78 -13.14 0.16 6.61
N GLU A 79 -14.07 -0.61 7.20
CA GLU A 79 -15.03 -1.40 6.40
C GLU A 79 -15.95 -0.49 5.56
N GLN A 80 -16.46 0.61 6.13
CA GLN A 80 -17.28 1.59 5.41
C GLN A 80 -16.55 2.20 4.21
N VAL A 81 -15.24 2.37 4.35
CA VAL A 81 -14.38 2.90 3.29
C VAL A 81 -14.08 1.86 2.22
N TYR A 82 -13.74 0.62 2.60
CA TYR A 82 -13.32 -0.42 1.66
C TYR A 82 -14.49 -1.05 0.90
N ARG A 83 -15.64 -1.23 1.54
CA ARG A 83 -16.77 -1.96 0.96
C ARG A 83 -17.29 -1.38 -0.36
N PRO A 84 -17.46 -0.04 -0.51
CA PRO A 84 -17.89 0.55 -1.79
C PRO A 84 -16.84 0.46 -2.91
N GLN A 85 -15.57 0.27 -2.55
CA GLN A 85 -14.44 0.26 -3.49
C GLN A 85 -14.13 -1.15 -4.03
N LEU A 86 -14.80 -2.19 -3.53
CA LEU A 86 -14.60 -3.55 -4.00
C LEU A 86 -14.91 -3.68 -5.50
N PRO A 87 -13.99 -4.24 -6.31
CA PRO A 87 -14.26 -4.59 -7.69
C PRO A 87 -15.49 -5.50 -7.79
N LYS A 88 -16.44 -5.13 -8.66
CA LYS A 88 -17.64 -5.93 -8.91
C LYS A 88 -17.35 -6.96 -10.00
N THR A 89 -17.84 -8.18 -9.80
CA THR A 89 -17.92 -9.16 -10.91
C THR A 89 -18.85 -8.59 -11.97
N GLN A 90 -18.38 -8.54 -13.21
CA GLN A 90 -19.13 -8.02 -14.36
C GLN A 90 -19.28 -9.13 -15.39
N VAL A 91 -20.51 -9.38 -15.82
CA VAL A 91 -20.83 -10.35 -16.88
C VAL A 91 -21.77 -9.68 -17.87
N SER A 92 -21.40 -9.73 -19.13
CA SER A 92 -22.17 -9.22 -20.27
C SER A 92 -22.72 -10.37 -21.08
N PHE A 93 -23.94 -10.19 -21.57
CA PHE A 93 -24.67 -11.13 -22.41
C PHE A 93 -25.10 -10.39 -23.69
N PRO A 94 -24.19 -10.21 -24.67
CA PRO A 94 -24.54 -9.52 -25.90
C PRO A 94 -25.61 -10.26 -26.71
N GLU A 95 -26.24 -9.56 -27.63
CA GLU A 95 -27.32 -10.10 -28.47
C GLU A 95 -26.87 -11.27 -29.37
N ASP A 96 -25.56 -11.40 -29.63
CA ASP A 96 -24.98 -12.53 -30.35
C ASP A 96 -25.05 -13.85 -29.56
N GLY A 97 -25.53 -13.83 -28.31
CA GLY A 97 -25.67 -15.02 -27.46
C GLY A 97 -24.35 -15.48 -26.84
N THR A 98 -23.26 -14.72 -27.00
CA THR A 98 -22.03 -14.96 -26.25
C THR A 98 -22.19 -14.47 -24.80
N VAL A 99 -21.31 -14.95 -23.91
CA VAL A 99 -21.15 -14.42 -22.56
C VAL A 99 -19.69 -14.02 -22.39
N ARG A 100 -19.47 -12.79 -21.93
CA ARG A 100 -18.14 -12.28 -21.63
C ARG A 100 -18.15 -11.59 -20.29
N GLY A 101 -17.18 -11.88 -19.44
CA GLY A 101 -17.15 -11.24 -18.12
C GLY A 101 -15.84 -11.43 -17.39
N GLN A 102 -15.74 -10.77 -16.24
CA GLN A 102 -14.66 -10.93 -15.29
C GLN A 102 -15.28 -11.19 -13.91
N ARG A 103 -14.91 -12.34 -13.33
CA ARG A 103 -15.31 -12.74 -11.98
C ARG A 103 -14.18 -12.47 -11.01
N PHE A 104 -14.45 -11.76 -9.91
CA PHE A 104 -13.53 -11.57 -8.80
C PHE A 104 -13.85 -12.51 -7.64
N TYR A 105 -12.84 -13.04 -6.97
CA TYR A 105 -12.98 -13.90 -5.79
C TYR A 105 -11.78 -13.72 -4.85
N PRO A 106 -11.96 -13.86 -3.53
CA PRO A 106 -10.87 -13.70 -2.57
C PRO A 106 -9.84 -14.83 -2.67
N VAL A 107 -8.61 -14.53 -2.26
CA VAL A 107 -7.63 -15.57 -1.91
C VAL A 107 -8.16 -16.39 -0.74
N ARG A 108 -7.81 -17.69 -0.70
CA ARG A 108 -8.27 -18.60 0.36
C ARG A 108 -7.63 -18.24 1.70
N ARG A 109 -6.32 -18.01 1.69
CA ARG A 109 -5.50 -17.77 2.89
C ARG A 109 -4.51 -16.62 2.68
N ALA A 110 -4.54 -15.64 3.57
CA ALA A 110 -3.62 -14.50 3.55
C ALA A 110 -2.78 -14.40 4.83
N GLY A 111 -1.51 -14.06 4.66
CA GLY A 111 -0.54 -13.81 5.72
C GLY A 111 -0.27 -12.31 5.92
N PHE A 112 -0.11 -11.92 7.17
CA PHE A 112 0.26 -10.58 7.61
C PHE A 112 1.56 -10.66 8.38
N TYR A 113 2.60 -9.98 7.90
CA TYR A 113 3.85 -9.81 8.62
C TYR A 113 3.83 -8.48 9.38
N LEU A 114 4.15 -8.50 10.67
CA LEU A 114 4.12 -7.32 11.52
C LEU A 114 5.43 -7.13 12.29
N GLU A 115 6.06 -5.96 12.14
CA GLU A 115 7.14 -5.51 13.04
C GLU A 115 6.55 -4.71 14.21
N ALA A 116 6.14 -5.39 15.29
CA ALA A 116 5.38 -4.76 16.38
C ALA A 116 6.08 -3.58 17.08
N LYS A 117 7.41 -3.50 17.02
CA LYS A 117 8.21 -2.44 17.67
C LYS A 117 8.41 -1.19 16.80
N ARG A 118 7.80 -1.12 15.62
CA ARG A 118 8.11 -0.09 14.62
C ARG A 118 6.88 0.71 14.19
N GLY A 119 6.93 2.02 14.43
CA GLY A 119 5.98 3.00 13.90
C GLY A 119 4.51 2.65 14.15
N ASP A 120 3.66 2.89 13.15
CA ASP A 120 2.21 2.60 13.16
C ASP A 120 1.91 1.10 12.92
N ALA A 121 2.46 0.22 13.76
CA ALA A 121 2.23 -1.23 13.64
C ALA A 121 0.74 -1.58 13.76
N LEU A 122 0.03 -0.98 14.72
CA LEU A 122 -1.40 -1.21 14.93
C LEU A 122 -2.24 -0.74 13.74
N GLY A 123 -2.04 0.50 13.28
CA GLY A 123 -2.79 1.03 12.13
C GLY A 123 -2.50 0.26 10.85
N ASN A 124 -1.25 -0.19 10.63
CA ASN A 124 -0.94 -1.07 9.49
C ASN A 124 -1.69 -2.39 9.56
N LEU A 125 -1.71 -3.04 10.73
CA LEU A 125 -2.45 -4.28 10.91
C LEU A 125 -3.96 -4.06 10.69
N LEU A 126 -4.53 -2.98 11.24
CA LEU A 126 -5.94 -2.62 11.04
C LEU A 126 -6.28 -2.45 9.57
N ARG A 127 -5.48 -1.67 8.82
CA ARG A 127 -5.70 -1.45 7.37
C ARG A 127 -5.65 -2.76 6.58
N GLN A 128 -4.59 -3.56 6.72
CA GLN A 128 -4.44 -4.78 5.93
C GLN A 128 -5.46 -5.86 6.33
N GLY A 129 -5.64 -6.07 7.64
CA GLY A 129 -6.55 -7.09 8.15
C GLY A 129 -8.01 -6.78 7.81
N MET A 130 -8.45 -5.51 7.96
CA MET A 130 -9.80 -5.11 7.57
C MET A 130 -10.01 -5.17 6.07
N LEU A 131 -9.00 -4.86 5.26
CA LEU A 131 -9.10 -5.01 3.81
C LEU A 131 -9.33 -6.47 3.42
N ALA A 132 -8.53 -7.40 3.94
CA ALA A 132 -8.70 -8.83 3.69
C ALA A 132 -10.04 -9.36 4.21
N LYS A 133 -10.49 -8.90 5.39
CA LYS A 133 -11.82 -9.24 5.94
C LYS A 133 -12.94 -8.75 5.02
N THR A 134 -12.87 -7.50 4.57
CA THR A 134 -13.88 -6.89 3.71
C THR A 134 -13.94 -7.55 2.33
N VAL A 135 -12.78 -7.97 1.80
CA VAL A 135 -12.67 -8.77 0.56
C VAL A 135 -13.26 -10.18 0.71
N GLY A 136 -13.30 -10.72 1.93
CA GLY A 136 -13.85 -12.05 2.21
C GLY A 136 -12.80 -13.16 2.23
N VAL A 137 -11.52 -12.85 2.50
CA VAL A 137 -10.48 -13.87 2.70
C VAL A 137 -10.84 -14.75 3.89
N ALA A 138 -10.99 -16.07 3.69
CA ALA A 138 -11.49 -16.97 4.72
C ALA A 138 -10.48 -17.20 5.84
N GLU A 139 -9.23 -17.51 5.49
CA GLU A 139 -8.16 -17.83 6.44
C GLU A 139 -7.15 -16.67 6.52
N ARG A 140 -6.93 -16.13 7.71
CA ARG A 140 -6.07 -14.97 7.94
C ARG A 140 -5.05 -15.28 9.04
N VAL A 141 -3.78 -15.07 8.73
CA VAL A 141 -2.65 -15.49 9.58
C VAL A 141 -1.76 -14.30 9.89
N LEU A 142 -1.49 -14.03 11.15
CA LEU A 142 -0.55 -12.99 11.58
C LEU A 142 0.77 -13.62 12.04
N VAL A 143 1.88 -13.03 11.63
CA VAL A 143 3.22 -13.40 12.07
C VAL A 143 3.96 -12.17 12.58
N THR A 144 4.48 -12.26 13.81
CA THR A 144 5.21 -11.17 14.47
C THR A 144 6.19 -11.73 15.50
N GLU A 145 7.31 -11.05 15.74
CA GLU A 145 8.30 -11.48 16.75
C GLU A 145 7.74 -11.41 18.18
N THR A 146 7.05 -10.31 18.47
CA THR A 146 6.45 -10.02 19.78
C THR A 146 5.10 -9.38 19.54
N ILE A 147 4.17 -9.50 20.49
CA ILE A 147 2.82 -8.97 20.32
C ILE A 147 2.25 -8.40 21.62
N SER A 148 1.63 -7.23 21.54
CA SER A 148 0.95 -6.60 22.67
C SER A 148 -0.51 -7.07 22.76
N SER A 149 -1.12 -6.95 23.94
CA SER A 149 -2.55 -7.27 24.11
C SER A 149 -3.45 -6.43 23.20
N THR A 150 -3.10 -5.17 22.94
CA THR A 150 -3.82 -4.32 21.99
C THR A 150 -3.80 -4.89 20.57
N ILE A 151 -2.63 -5.34 20.09
CA ILE A 151 -2.49 -5.90 18.74
C ILE A 151 -3.19 -7.26 18.65
N LEU A 152 -3.11 -8.10 19.68
CA LEU A 152 -3.83 -9.37 19.74
C LEU A 152 -5.34 -9.17 19.61
N VAL A 153 -5.89 -8.23 20.38
CA VAL A 153 -7.34 -7.95 20.32
C VAL A 153 -7.72 -7.36 18.96
N ALA A 154 -6.93 -6.43 18.42
CA ALA A 154 -7.18 -5.90 17.08
C ALA A 154 -7.15 -7.02 16.01
N ALA A 155 -6.21 -7.96 16.09
CA ALA A 155 -6.15 -9.12 15.21
C ALA A 155 -7.45 -9.96 15.29
N GLN A 156 -7.93 -10.23 16.50
CA GLN A 156 -9.16 -10.99 16.74
C GLN A 156 -10.43 -10.27 16.24
N GLU A 157 -10.56 -8.96 16.44
CA GLU A 157 -11.71 -8.17 15.94
C GLU A 157 -11.77 -8.18 14.39
N MET A 158 -10.63 -8.39 13.72
CA MET A 158 -10.55 -8.59 12.26
C MET A 158 -10.72 -10.06 11.83
N GLY A 159 -10.92 -10.99 12.77
CA GLY A 159 -11.06 -12.42 12.52
C GLY A 159 -9.75 -13.09 12.11
N ILE A 160 -8.62 -12.68 12.69
CA ILE A 160 -7.32 -13.35 12.57
C ILE A 160 -7.15 -14.30 13.75
N GLU A 161 -7.21 -15.61 13.50
CA GLU A 161 -7.20 -16.66 14.53
C GLU A 161 -5.86 -17.43 14.60
N GLU A 162 -5.08 -17.41 13.52
CA GLU A 162 -3.75 -18.00 13.47
C GLU A 162 -2.71 -16.91 13.68
N ILE A 163 -2.11 -16.88 14.87
CA ILE A 163 -1.06 -15.91 15.21
C ILE A 163 0.19 -16.66 15.63
N TYR A 164 1.30 -16.44 14.91
CA TYR A 164 2.58 -17.11 15.15
C TYR A 164 3.65 -16.12 15.58
N LEU A 165 4.45 -16.55 16.56
CA LEU A 165 5.60 -15.81 17.07
C LEU A 165 6.85 -16.16 16.25
N ALA A 166 7.01 -15.48 15.12
CA ALA A 166 8.16 -15.62 14.23
C ALA A 166 8.50 -14.28 13.56
N ALA A 167 9.73 -14.14 13.09
CA ALA A 167 10.23 -12.88 12.54
C ALA A 167 11.15 -13.08 11.34
N GLY A 168 11.36 -12.00 10.58
CA GLY A 168 12.38 -11.93 9.54
C GLY A 168 12.15 -12.87 8.36
N VAL A 169 13.26 -13.29 7.74
CA VAL A 169 13.25 -14.16 6.55
C VAL A 169 12.55 -15.50 6.80
N PRO A 170 12.80 -16.22 7.93
CA PRO A 170 12.11 -17.48 8.21
C PRO A 170 10.58 -17.34 8.31
N ALA A 171 10.08 -16.22 8.86
CA ALA A 171 8.64 -15.96 8.90
C ALA A 171 8.02 -15.84 7.49
N ILE A 172 8.70 -15.15 6.58
CA ILE A 172 8.24 -15.04 5.18
C ILE A 172 8.32 -16.39 4.48
N ALA A 173 9.36 -17.18 4.72
CA ALA A 173 9.51 -18.52 4.19
C ALA A 173 8.37 -19.45 4.67
N MET A 174 8.07 -19.43 5.97
CA MET A 174 6.96 -20.16 6.58
C MET A 174 5.63 -19.79 5.96
N LEU A 175 5.34 -18.50 5.77
CA LEU A 175 4.11 -18.08 5.10
C LEU A 175 4.06 -18.59 3.66
N THR A 176 5.19 -18.57 2.95
CA THR A 176 5.27 -18.94 1.53
C THR A 176 5.08 -20.43 1.30
N TRP A 177 5.80 -21.28 2.04
CA TRP A 177 5.84 -22.73 1.80
C TRP A 177 5.17 -23.56 2.89
N GLY A 178 4.74 -22.94 3.97
CA GLY A 178 4.25 -23.61 5.16
C GLY A 178 5.37 -24.09 6.08
N ALA A 179 4.94 -24.82 7.10
CA ALA A 179 5.76 -25.58 8.04
C ALA A 179 4.94 -26.78 8.51
N LYS A 180 5.48 -27.59 9.41
CA LYS A 180 4.73 -28.69 10.03
C LYS A 180 3.42 -28.19 10.64
N ASN A 181 2.28 -28.67 10.11
CA ASN A 181 0.91 -28.26 10.48
C ASN A 181 0.57 -26.77 10.22
N ILE A 182 1.33 -26.08 9.38
CA ILE A 182 1.03 -24.71 8.93
C ILE A 182 0.96 -24.74 7.41
N ALA A 183 -0.24 -24.52 6.86
CA ALA A 183 -0.40 -24.42 5.40
C ALA A 183 0.41 -23.22 4.85
N PRO A 184 0.73 -23.17 3.55
CA PRO A 184 1.18 -21.94 2.91
C PRO A 184 0.03 -20.92 2.77
N VAL A 185 0.36 -19.65 2.54
CA VAL A 185 -0.60 -18.58 2.18
C VAL A 185 -0.53 -18.27 0.69
N GLU A 186 -1.57 -17.65 0.14
CA GLU A 186 -1.59 -17.19 -1.26
C GLU A 186 -1.16 -15.72 -1.41
N SER A 187 -1.12 -14.99 -0.29
CA SER A 187 -0.74 -13.58 -0.24
C SER A 187 -0.05 -13.24 1.07
N ILE A 188 1.01 -12.42 1.02
CA ILE A 188 1.74 -11.90 2.18
C ILE A 188 1.71 -10.38 2.13
N THR A 189 1.14 -9.75 3.16
CA THR A 189 1.16 -8.30 3.33
C THR A 189 1.92 -7.86 4.58
N GLY A 190 2.43 -6.63 4.58
CA GLY A 190 3.11 -6.04 5.72
C GLY A 190 4.52 -5.53 5.40
N ALA A 191 4.85 -4.38 6.00
CA ALA A 191 6.18 -3.80 5.92
C ALA A 191 7.16 -4.52 6.85
N GLY A 192 8.43 -4.51 6.49
CA GLY A 192 9.49 -5.05 7.34
C GLY A 192 10.84 -4.39 7.11
N CYS A 193 11.87 -4.89 7.76
CA CYS A 193 13.24 -4.49 7.53
C CYS A 193 13.70 -4.87 6.10
N PRO A 194 14.83 -4.33 5.60
CA PRO A 194 15.34 -4.63 4.26
C PRO A 194 15.45 -6.14 3.94
N ARG A 195 15.75 -6.98 4.95
CA ARG A 195 15.81 -8.45 4.77
C ARG A 195 14.43 -9.06 4.53
N VAL A 196 13.39 -8.57 5.20
CA VAL A 196 12.00 -9.00 4.98
C VAL A 196 11.51 -8.55 3.61
N MET A 197 11.85 -7.31 3.22
CA MET A 197 11.51 -6.78 1.89
C MET A 197 12.17 -7.62 0.79
N ALA A 198 13.46 -7.93 0.95
CA ALA A 198 14.20 -8.82 0.05
C ALA A 198 13.55 -10.22 -0.02
N ALA A 199 13.20 -10.78 1.15
CA ALA A 199 12.54 -12.08 1.25
C ALA A 199 11.21 -12.11 0.48
N LYS A 200 10.35 -11.10 0.67
CA LYS A 200 9.09 -10.97 -0.05
C LYS A 200 9.31 -10.87 -1.55
N GLN A 201 10.27 -10.06 -2.00
CA GLN A 201 10.59 -9.96 -3.42
C GLN A 201 10.97 -11.30 -4.05
N LEU A 202 11.80 -12.10 -3.36
CA LEU A 202 12.19 -13.43 -3.85
C LEU A 202 11.00 -14.37 -4.03
N VAL A 203 9.98 -14.27 -3.17
CA VAL A 203 8.80 -15.16 -3.20
C VAL A 203 7.64 -14.60 -4.03
N SER A 204 7.78 -13.42 -4.64
CA SER A 204 6.71 -12.72 -5.38
C SER A 204 6.17 -13.48 -6.60
N GLY A 205 6.90 -14.50 -7.08
CA GLY A 205 6.43 -15.42 -8.14
C GLY A 205 5.63 -16.62 -7.62
N VAL A 206 5.63 -16.87 -6.31
CA VAL A 206 4.96 -18.01 -5.66
C VAL A 206 3.73 -17.53 -4.89
N VAL A 207 3.85 -16.41 -4.18
CA VAL A 207 2.78 -15.77 -3.42
C VAL A 207 2.63 -14.33 -3.83
N THR A 208 1.40 -13.80 -3.79
CA THR A 208 1.22 -12.37 -3.99
C THR A 208 1.83 -11.63 -2.81
N ILE A 209 2.54 -10.54 -3.09
CA ILE A 209 3.07 -9.67 -2.03
C ILE A 209 2.50 -8.26 -2.20
N ASP A 210 2.32 -7.55 -1.10
CA ASP A 210 2.27 -6.11 -1.17
C ASP A 210 3.65 -5.56 -1.57
N GLN A 211 3.67 -4.61 -2.49
CA GLN A 211 4.90 -3.92 -2.84
C GLN A 211 5.43 -3.20 -1.58
N THR A 212 6.70 -3.44 -1.25
CA THR A 212 7.32 -2.87 -0.04
C THR A 212 8.71 -2.34 -0.31
N LEU A 213 8.90 -1.57 -1.38
CA LEU A 213 10.08 -0.74 -1.56
C LEU A 213 9.62 0.58 -2.16
N ALA A 214 9.20 1.52 -1.30
CA ALA A 214 8.96 2.86 -1.81
C ALA A 214 9.44 3.94 -0.87
N ARG A 215 9.96 4.96 -1.52
CA ARG A 215 9.97 6.32 -1.03
C ARG A 215 8.52 6.76 -0.87
N THR A 216 8.10 6.99 0.37
CA THR A 216 6.85 7.73 0.60
C THR A 216 7.16 9.21 0.69
N ASN A 217 6.31 10.03 0.12
CA ASN A 217 6.51 11.46 0.11
C ASN A 217 5.18 12.17 0.35
N LEU A 218 5.27 13.29 1.04
CA LEU A 218 4.19 14.25 1.22
C LEU A 218 4.59 15.52 0.48
N MET A 219 3.71 16.02 -0.36
CA MET A 219 3.76 17.36 -0.91
C MET A 219 2.54 18.13 -0.45
N VAL A 220 2.76 19.29 0.15
CA VAL A 220 1.74 20.25 0.53
C VAL A 220 1.84 21.43 -0.43
N LEU A 221 0.74 21.77 -1.09
CA LEU A 221 0.58 23.05 -1.77
C LEU A 221 -0.32 23.92 -0.90
N ALA A 222 0.18 25.04 -0.43
CA ALA A 222 -0.55 25.92 0.48
C ALA A 222 -0.50 27.37 0.03
N ASP A 223 -1.64 28.04 0.07
CA ASP A 223 -1.69 29.49 -0.09
C ASP A 223 -1.33 30.22 1.21
N GLY A 224 -1.16 31.52 1.11
CA GLY A 224 -0.83 32.39 2.23
C GLY A 224 -1.87 32.46 3.37
N GLU A 225 -3.06 31.90 3.22
CA GLU A 225 -4.11 31.87 4.25
C GLU A 225 -4.09 30.56 5.06
N ALA A 226 -3.25 29.60 4.67
CA ALA A 226 -3.07 28.37 5.43
C ALA A 226 -2.42 28.60 6.79
N ASN A 227 -2.77 27.75 7.77
CA ASN A 227 -2.21 27.82 9.12
C ASN A 227 -0.84 27.14 9.19
N GLY A 228 0.23 27.92 9.43
CA GLY A 228 1.60 27.40 9.47
C GLY A 228 1.84 26.32 10.53
N GLN A 229 1.15 26.37 11.67
CA GLN A 229 1.26 25.33 12.69
C GLN A 229 0.65 24.01 12.25
N TRP A 230 -0.48 24.05 11.54
CA TRP A 230 -1.13 22.84 11.00
C TRP A 230 -0.24 22.19 9.94
N LEU A 231 0.30 22.99 9.02
CA LEU A 231 1.21 22.50 7.99
C LEU A 231 2.48 21.88 8.59
N ALA A 232 3.05 22.52 9.62
CA ALA A 232 4.19 21.96 10.35
C ALA A 232 3.89 20.59 10.96
N LEU A 233 2.70 20.41 11.55
CA LEU A 233 2.26 19.13 12.10
C LEU A 233 2.03 18.07 11.02
N ASP A 234 1.48 18.43 9.86
CA ASP A 234 1.33 17.50 8.73
C ASP A 234 2.69 16.99 8.22
N LEU A 235 3.68 17.89 8.06
CA LEU A 235 5.04 17.51 7.65
C LEU A 235 5.71 16.61 8.69
N LEU A 236 5.55 16.92 9.98
CA LEU A 236 6.08 16.13 11.09
C LEU A 236 5.44 14.74 11.16
N ALA A 237 4.11 14.67 11.14
CA ALA A 237 3.37 13.41 11.20
C ALA A 237 3.76 12.46 10.06
N HIS A 238 4.00 13.00 8.86
CA HIS A 238 4.50 12.19 7.76
C HIS A 238 5.94 11.69 7.99
N ALA A 239 6.83 12.55 8.49
CA ALA A 239 8.23 12.17 8.78
C ALA A 239 8.36 11.14 9.91
N GLU A 240 7.49 11.18 10.92
CA GLU A 240 7.49 10.24 12.05
C GLU A 240 7.20 8.80 11.62
N GLN A 241 6.33 8.63 10.64
CA GLN A 241 5.91 7.31 10.18
C GLN A 241 6.99 6.62 9.34
N TYR A 242 7.85 7.41 8.71
CA TYR A 242 8.67 6.94 7.60
C TYR A 242 10.10 7.51 7.68
N PRO A 243 11.08 6.70 8.12
CA PRO A 243 12.47 7.13 8.38
C PRO A 243 13.24 7.77 7.20
N ASN A 244 12.70 7.70 5.97
CA ASN A 244 13.29 8.27 4.74
C ASN A 244 12.22 9.00 3.89
N ALA A 245 11.15 9.47 4.52
CA ALA A 245 10.14 10.26 3.85
C ALA A 245 10.67 11.64 3.47
N SER A 246 10.25 12.14 2.31
CA SER A 246 10.38 13.55 1.97
C SER A 246 9.09 14.27 2.32
N ALA A 247 9.21 15.43 2.94
CA ALA A 247 8.08 16.27 3.32
C ALA A 247 8.31 17.66 2.72
N VAL A 248 7.51 18.00 1.71
CA VAL A 248 7.69 19.21 0.90
C VAL A 248 6.50 20.14 1.11
N LEU A 249 6.76 21.42 1.35
CA LEU A 249 5.79 22.51 1.30
C LEU A 249 6.14 23.42 0.12
N LEU A 250 5.16 23.66 -0.75
CA LEU A 250 5.17 24.71 -1.77
C LEU A 250 4.17 25.79 -1.33
N THR A 251 4.60 27.03 -1.21
CA THR A 251 3.71 28.15 -0.84
C THR A 251 4.11 29.45 -1.51
N ASP A 252 3.16 30.36 -1.72
CA ASP A 252 3.39 31.68 -2.32
C ASP A 252 3.79 32.77 -1.32
N ARG A 253 3.76 32.47 -0.02
CA ARG A 253 4.14 33.42 1.04
C ARG A 253 5.38 33.00 1.81
N LEU A 254 6.39 33.87 1.81
CA LEU A 254 7.62 33.66 2.57
C LEU A 254 7.35 33.56 4.07
N GLU A 255 6.49 34.41 4.61
CA GLU A 255 6.16 34.47 6.02
C GLU A 255 5.55 33.16 6.52
N LEU A 256 4.66 32.56 5.72
CA LEU A 256 4.09 31.25 6.01
C LEU A 256 5.17 30.16 6.01
N GLY A 257 6.07 30.18 5.02
CA GLY A 257 7.20 29.27 4.96
C GLY A 257 8.11 29.35 6.18
N GLU A 258 8.42 30.57 6.63
CA GLU A 258 9.21 30.81 7.85
C GLU A 258 8.48 30.34 9.11
N GLU A 259 7.17 30.61 9.22
CA GLU A 259 6.33 30.15 10.34
C GLU A 259 6.35 28.62 10.46
N VAL A 260 6.24 27.91 9.33
CA VAL A 260 6.28 26.44 9.28
C VAL A 260 7.64 25.94 9.77
N ILE A 261 8.75 26.53 9.32
CA ILE A 261 10.10 26.14 9.76
C ILE A 261 10.26 26.36 11.26
N GLN A 262 9.82 27.50 11.78
CA GLN A 262 9.88 27.82 13.20
C GLN A 262 9.05 26.82 14.02
N SER A 263 7.82 26.52 13.57
CA SER A 263 6.92 25.58 14.23
C SER A 263 7.48 24.16 14.24
N VAL A 264 8.01 23.66 13.11
CA VAL A 264 8.67 22.34 13.06
C VAL A 264 9.85 22.28 14.02
N ASN A 265 10.71 23.30 14.04
CA ASN A 265 11.85 23.32 14.96
C ASN A 265 11.40 23.37 16.44
N ARG A 266 10.28 24.06 16.74
CA ARG A 266 9.69 24.10 18.09
C ARG A 266 9.19 22.72 18.50
N TYR A 267 8.32 22.10 17.70
CA TYR A 267 7.78 20.78 18.02
C TYR A 267 8.87 19.72 18.18
N CYS A 268 9.89 19.74 17.31
CA CYS A 268 11.03 18.85 17.44
C CYS A 268 11.81 18.98 18.76
N ARG A 269 11.81 20.17 19.39
CA ARG A 269 12.45 20.39 20.70
C ARG A 269 11.54 20.04 21.87
N GLU A 270 10.24 20.28 21.72
CA GLU A 270 9.26 20.13 22.79
C GLU A 270 8.81 18.68 22.97
N GLN A 271 8.83 17.88 21.90
CA GLN A 271 8.39 16.50 21.90
C GLN A 271 9.60 15.56 21.70
N GLU A 272 9.60 14.42 22.38
CA GLU A 272 10.60 13.36 22.15
C GLU A 272 10.34 12.69 20.79
N HIS A 273 10.76 13.35 19.71
CA HIS A 273 10.75 12.72 18.40
C HIS A 273 11.93 11.77 18.24
N SER A 274 11.75 10.77 17.39
CA SER A 274 12.85 9.86 17.08
C SER A 274 13.95 10.60 16.28
N VAL A 275 15.21 10.18 16.49
CA VAL A 275 16.35 10.59 15.65
C VAL A 275 16.09 10.37 14.14
N HIS A 276 15.21 9.42 13.79
CA HIS A 276 14.82 9.19 12.41
C HIS A 276 13.95 10.31 11.84
N THR A 277 13.02 10.86 12.63
CA THR A 277 12.14 11.97 12.23
C THR A 277 12.98 13.21 11.89
N GLU A 278 13.90 13.58 12.79
CA GLU A 278 14.79 14.73 12.58
C GLU A 278 15.68 14.54 11.35
N LYS A 279 16.23 13.33 11.15
CA LYS A 279 17.05 13.01 9.98
C LYS A 279 16.24 13.05 8.68
N ALA A 280 15.00 12.59 8.68
CA ALA A 280 14.13 12.65 7.50
C ALA A 280 13.88 14.12 7.11
N LEU A 281 13.51 14.96 8.06
CA LEU A 281 13.28 16.39 7.82
C LEU A 281 14.56 17.14 7.42
N ALA A 282 15.70 16.82 8.03
CA ALA A 282 16.97 17.48 7.71
C ALA A 282 17.49 17.16 6.29
N HIS A 283 17.32 15.93 5.82
CA HIS A 283 17.81 15.50 4.50
C HIS A 283 16.79 15.65 3.38
N TYR A 284 15.51 15.52 3.71
CA TYR A 284 14.42 15.37 2.73
C TYR A 284 13.24 16.32 2.98
N GLY A 285 13.32 17.19 3.97
CA GLY A 285 12.35 18.23 4.22
C GLY A 285 12.66 19.52 3.46
N LEU A 286 11.65 20.08 2.79
CA LEU A 286 11.77 21.28 1.96
C LEU A 286 10.58 22.21 2.18
N VAL A 287 10.85 23.50 2.33
CA VAL A 287 9.90 24.59 2.15
C VAL A 287 10.39 25.39 0.95
N ALA A 288 9.53 25.56 -0.05
CA ALA A 288 9.83 26.28 -1.27
C ALA A 288 8.79 27.39 -1.48
N ILE A 289 9.29 28.60 -1.71
CA ILE A 289 8.46 29.76 -2.01
C ILE A 289 8.31 29.87 -3.52
N VAL A 290 7.07 29.88 -4.01
CA VAL A 290 6.73 29.87 -5.44
C VAL A 290 5.97 31.14 -5.81
N GLU A 291 6.18 31.65 -7.02
CA GLU A 291 5.50 32.88 -7.46
C GLU A 291 4.03 32.65 -7.83
N ASP A 292 3.73 31.46 -8.37
CA ASP A 292 2.41 31.08 -8.83
C ASP A 292 2.09 29.64 -8.40
N LEU A 293 1.10 29.50 -7.51
CA LEU A 293 0.62 28.19 -7.06
C LEU A 293 0.01 27.40 -8.22
N GLU A 294 -0.59 28.05 -9.21
CA GLU A 294 -1.19 27.37 -10.36
C GLU A 294 -0.12 26.69 -11.23
N ALA A 295 1.01 27.35 -11.45
CA ALA A 295 2.13 26.80 -12.21
C ALA A 295 2.72 25.52 -11.57
N CYS A 296 2.56 25.37 -10.25
CA CYS A 296 3.05 24.20 -9.51
C CYS A 296 2.37 22.89 -9.92
N GLY A 297 1.23 22.92 -10.60
CA GLY A 297 0.58 21.71 -11.12
C GLY A 297 1.52 20.86 -12.00
N SER A 298 2.36 21.50 -12.81
CA SER A 298 3.37 20.81 -13.62
C SER A 298 4.44 20.13 -12.75
N TRP A 299 4.89 20.80 -11.69
CA TRP A 299 5.90 20.28 -10.77
C TRP A 299 5.35 19.15 -9.89
N ILE A 300 4.10 19.27 -9.45
CA ILE A 300 3.38 18.19 -8.76
C ILE A 300 3.33 16.96 -9.66
N ASN A 301 2.99 17.12 -10.94
CA ASN A 301 2.91 16.01 -11.88
C ASN A 301 4.27 15.36 -12.18
N GLU A 302 5.35 16.13 -12.24
CA GLU A 302 6.72 15.63 -12.40
C GLU A 302 7.21 14.93 -11.12
N PHE A 303 6.96 15.52 -9.95
CA PHE A 303 7.34 14.97 -8.65
C PHE A 303 6.54 13.70 -8.30
N CYS A 304 5.30 13.63 -8.77
CA CYS A 304 4.37 12.52 -8.61
C CYS A 304 4.18 12.12 -7.13
N PRO A 305 3.58 12.99 -6.30
CA PRO A 305 3.51 12.74 -4.87
C PRO A 305 2.68 11.51 -4.51
N HIS A 306 3.15 10.75 -3.52
CA HIS A 306 2.38 9.68 -2.87
C HIS A 306 1.21 10.29 -2.09
N ILE A 307 1.43 11.40 -1.40
CA ILE A 307 0.36 12.17 -0.76
C ILE A 307 0.49 13.63 -1.15
N LEU A 308 -0.57 14.19 -1.71
CA LEU A 308 -0.72 15.61 -2.00
C LEU A 308 -1.76 16.22 -1.05
N LEU A 309 -1.39 17.26 -0.32
CA LEU A 309 -2.32 18.07 0.46
C LEU A 309 -2.46 19.44 -0.20
N LEU A 310 -3.68 19.79 -0.60
CA LEU A 310 -4.05 21.08 -1.17
C LEU A 310 -4.68 21.94 -0.07
N ALA A 311 -3.85 22.70 0.65
CA ALA A 311 -4.25 23.56 1.75
C ALA A 311 -4.43 25.00 1.27
N MET A 312 -5.43 25.24 0.43
CA MET A 312 -5.70 26.53 -0.20
C MET A 312 -7.21 26.82 -0.28
N GLU A 313 -7.57 28.07 -0.57
CA GLU A 313 -8.95 28.56 -0.66
C GLU A 313 -9.73 27.89 -1.79
N ASP A 314 -9.14 27.78 -2.99
CA ASP A 314 -9.73 27.09 -4.15
C ASP A 314 -8.90 25.87 -4.58
N PRO A 315 -8.96 24.75 -3.83
CA PRO A 315 -8.14 23.58 -4.10
C PRO A 315 -8.61 22.80 -5.35
N TRP A 316 -9.85 22.98 -5.80
CA TRP A 316 -10.42 22.19 -6.90
C TRP A 316 -9.82 22.56 -8.26
N THR A 317 -9.41 23.81 -8.45
CA THR A 317 -8.65 24.24 -9.63
C THR A 317 -7.36 23.45 -9.79
N MET A 318 -6.68 23.13 -8.67
CA MET A 318 -5.47 22.32 -8.68
C MET A 318 -5.79 20.84 -8.89
N VAL A 319 -6.89 20.32 -8.33
CA VAL A 319 -7.32 18.92 -8.56
C VAL A 319 -7.47 18.62 -10.05
N GLU A 320 -8.01 19.55 -10.84
CA GLU A 320 -8.15 19.38 -12.30
C GLU A 320 -6.79 19.32 -13.04
N LYS A 321 -5.77 20.00 -12.52
CA LYS A 321 -4.43 20.06 -13.13
C LYS A 321 -3.54 18.89 -12.71
N VAL A 322 -3.82 18.26 -11.57
CA VAL A 322 -3.02 17.16 -11.03
C VAL A 322 -3.46 15.83 -11.66
N GLN A 323 -2.61 15.31 -12.55
CA GLN A 323 -2.77 14.01 -13.19
C GLN A 323 -2.04 12.89 -12.45
N ARG A 324 -1.03 13.25 -11.64
CA ARG A 324 -0.12 12.29 -10.98
C ARG A 324 0.01 12.60 -9.49
N ALA A 325 -0.90 12.06 -8.70
CA ALA A 325 -0.77 11.92 -7.25
C ALA A 325 -1.52 10.67 -6.82
N ARG A 326 -1.05 9.94 -5.79
CA ARG A 326 -1.77 8.74 -5.33
C ARG A 326 -2.96 9.06 -4.47
N GLU A 327 -2.77 9.97 -3.52
CA GLU A 327 -3.82 10.44 -2.62
C GLU A 327 -3.81 11.95 -2.63
N ILE A 328 -4.99 12.56 -2.82
CA ILE A 328 -5.18 14.01 -2.80
C ILE A 328 -6.10 14.35 -1.64
N TYR A 329 -5.61 15.21 -0.75
CA TYR A 329 -6.32 15.74 0.41
C TYR A 329 -6.67 17.20 0.14
N ILE A 330 -7.93 17.56 0.38
CA ILE A 330 -8.51 18.82 -0.10
C ILE A 330 -8.91 19.70 1.07
N GLY A 331 -8.36 20.91 1.12
CA GLY A 331 -8.66 21.95 2.09
C GLY A 331 -7.89 21.86 3.41
N HIS A 332 -7.87 22.98 4.14
CA HIS A 332 -7.09 23.14 5.38
C HIS A 332 -7.45 22.15 6.51
N ARG A 333 -8.64 21.54 6.48
CA ARG A 333 -9.16 20.66 7.53
C ARG A 333 -9.07 19.17 7.20
N SER A 334 -8.30 18.84 6.16
CA SER A 334 -8.12 17.47 5.68
C SER A 334 -6.66 17.03 5.85
N PRO A 335 -6.09 17.03 7.06
CA PRO A 335 -4.69 16.68 7.25
C PRO A 335 -4.45 15.25 6.75
N SER A 336 -3.26 15.02 6.21
CA SER A 336 -2.91 13.76 5.55
C SER A 336 -3.05 12.54 6.48
N ILE A 337 -3.00 12.76 7.79
CA ILE A 337 -3.16 11.71 8.80
C ILE A 337 -4.55 11.05 8.77
N LEU A 338 -5.60 11.78 8.35
CA LEU A 338 -6.96 11.24 8.34
C LEU A 338 -7.10 10.04 7.42
N GLY A 339 -6.37 10.01 6.30
CA GLY A 339 -6.51 8.92 5.35
C GLY A 339 -5.92 7.59 5.81
N HIS A 340 -5.16 7.56 6.92
CA HIS A 340 -4.79 6.28 7.55
C HIS A 340 -5.98 5.41 7.92
N TYR A 341 -7.14 6.04 8.14
CA TYR A 341 -8.34 5.38 8.60
C TYR A 341 -9.56 5.70 7.74
N LEU A 342 -9.55 6.87 7.07
CA LEU A 342 -10.71 7.40 6.36
C LEU A 342 -10.53 7.44 4.85
N SER A 343 -9.32 7.20 4.32
CA SER A 343 -9.11 7.04 2.88
C SER A 343 -9.06 5.55 2.55
N GLY A 344 -9.68 5.15 1.44
CA GLY A 344 -9.60 3.75 0.98
C GLY A 344 -8.29 3.42 0.32
N ALA A 345 -7.41 4.41 0.20
CA ALA A 345 -6.07 4.21 -0.27
C ALA A 345 -5.30 3.37 0.75
N ASN A 346 -5.07 2.10 0.41
CA ASN A 346 -4.11 1.32 1.14
C ASN A 346 -2.72 1.86 0.79
N ARG A 347 -2.00 2.43 1.76
CA ARG A 347 -0.66 3.02 1.60
C ARG A 347 0.47 2.00 1.38
N LEU A 348 0.19 0.90 0.69
CA LEU A 348 1.20 -0.06 0.28
C LEU A 348 2.23 0.64 -0.60
N GLN A 349 3.48 0.65 -0.14
CA GLN A 349 4.59 1.38 -0.73
C GLN A 349 4.95 0.83 -2.11
N THR A 350 4.59 1.54 -3.18
CA THR A 350 4.90 1.14 -4.57
C THR A 350 6.22 1.72 -5.06
N GLN A 351 7.04 0.93 -5.76
CA GLN A 351 8.29 1.39 -6.34
C GLN A 351 8.12 2.63 -7.24
N ASP A 352 9.13 3.49 -7.27
CA ASP A 352 9.10 4.76 -7.98
C ASP A 352 8.69 4.58 -9.45
N GLY A 353 7.78 5.45 -9.92
CA GLY A 353 7.29 5.44 -11.30
C GLY A 353 6.17 4.42 -11.59
N ALA A 354 5.92 3.44 -10.71
CA ALA A 354 4.86 2.43 -10.89
C ALA A 354 3.45 2.94 -10.47
N MET A 355 3.26 4.26 -10.40
CA MET A 355 2.03 4.90 -9.94
C MET A 355 0.78 4.50 -10.74
N ALA A 356 0.95 4.10 -12.01
CA ALA A 356 -0.16 3.73 -12.88
C ALA A 356 -0.96 2.48 -12.41
N THR A 357 -0.42 1.65 -11.51
CA THR A 357 -1.12 0.42 -11.06
C THR A 357 -1.50 0.43 -9.58
N ALA A 358 -1.10 1.45 -8.82
CA ALA A 358 -1.02 1.39 -7.36
C ALA A 358 -2.34 1.42 -6.59
N SER A 359 -3.37 2.11 -7.10
CA SER A 359 -4.67 2.23 -6.43
C SER A 359 -5.40 0.89 -6.37
N GLU A 360 -5.24 0.05 -7.40
CA GLU A 360 -5.86 -1.28 -7.44
C GLU A 360 -5.08 -2.34 -6.65
N LEU A 361 -3.78 -2.13 -6.42
CA LEU A 361 -2.88 -3.14 -5.81
C LEU A 361 -3.35 -3.62 -4.44
N ALA A 362 -4.06 -2.77 -3.68
CA ALA A 362 -4.57 -3.11 -2.36
C ALA A 362 -5.50 -4.32 -2.41
N PHE A 363 -6.51 -4.25 -3.28
CA PHE A 363 -7.48 -5.31 -3.45
C PHE A 363 -6.85 -6.49 -4.18
N HIS A 364 -5.96 -6.26 -5.16
CA HIS A 364 -5.25 -7.33 -5.89
C HIS A 364 -4.37 -8.21 -4.99
N CYS A 365 -3.91 -7.71 -3.85
CA CYS A 365 -3.24 -8.57 -2.86
C CYS A 365 -4.17 -9.67 -2.33
N PHE A 366 -5.47 -9.41 -2.24
CA PHE A 366 -6.45 -10.31 -1.62
C PHE A 366 -7.50 -10.85 -2.59
N LEU A 367 -7.55 -10.36 -3.82
CA LEU A 367 -8.44 -10.81 -4.88
C LEU A 367 -7.68 -11.56 -5.96
N ARG A 368 -8.42 -12.46 -6.60
CA ARG A 368 -8.11 -13.08 -7.88
C ARG A 368 -9.23 -12.76 -8.84
N SER A 369 -8.94 -12.85 -10.13
CA SER A 369 -9.98 -12.75 -11.15
C SER A 369 -9.87 -13.86 -12.18
N SER A 370 -11.02 -14.29 -12.69
CA SER A 370 -11.13 -15.18 -13.84
C SER A 370 -11.88 -14.47 -14.95
N GLN A 371 -11.35 -14.55 -16.16
CA GLN A 371 -12.09 -14.16 -17.36
C GLN A 371 -13.09 -15.26 -17.70
N LEU A 372 -14.32 -14.84 -17.98
CA LEU A 372 -15.42 -15.69 -18.40
C LEU A 372 -15.64 -15.46 -19.89
N LEU A 373 -15.59 -16.54 -20.67
CA LEU A 373 -15.96 -16.55 -22.07
C LEU A 373 -16.81 -17.78 -22.32
N ASP A 374 -18.06 -17.56 -22.72
CA ASP A 374 -18.91 -18.57 -23.33
C ASP A 374 -19.24 -18.08 -24.74
N TYR A 375 -18.89 -18.88 -25.74
CA TYR A 375 -19.16 -18.53 -27.12
C TYR A 375 -20.45 -19.17 -27.63
N GLY A 376 -21.11 -20.00 -26.82
CA GLY A 376 -22.31 -20.72 -27.17
C GLY A 376 -22.16 -21.51 -28.48
N ASN A 377 -23.14 -21.36 -29.37
CA ASN A 377 -23.16 -21.98 -30.69
C ASN A 377 -22.63 -21.05 -31.80
N ASN A 378 -21.94 -19.96 -31.45
CA ASN A 378 -21.43 -19.02 -32.46
C ASN A 378 -20.23 -19.63 -33.22
N PRO A 379 -20.16 -19.45 -34.55
CA PRO A 379 -18.96 -19.83 -35.29
C PRO A 379 -17.82 -18.86 -34.99
N PRO A 380 -16.56 -19.33 -34.94
CA PRO A 380 -15.41 -18.46 -34.71
C PRO A 380 -15.35 -17.37 -35.79
N PRO A 381 -14.86 -16.15 -35.46
CA PRO A 381 -14.78 -15.07 -36.43
C PRO A 381 -13.87 -15.45 -37.62
N PRO A 382 -14.21 -15.13 -38.88
CA PRO A 382 -13.41 -15.51 -40.04
C PRO A 382 -11.95 -15.06 -39.96
N TRP A 383 -11.71 -13.83 -39.50
CA TRP A 383 -10.37 -13.27 -39.34
C TRP A 383 -9.49 -14.06 -38.36
N LEU A 384 -10.08 -14.78 -37.40
CA LEU A 384 -9.32 -15.57 -36.43
C LEU A 384 -8.65 -16.76 -37.12
N LYS A 385 -9.30 -17.35 -38.12
CA LYS A 385 -8.72 -18.45 -38.90
C LYS A 385 -7.51 -17.97 -39.70
N ASP A 386 -7.62 -16.82 -40.37
CA ASP A 386 -6.51 -16.24 -41.14
C ASP A 386 -5.32 -15.92 -40.22
N LEU A 387 -5.61 -15.32 -39.05
CA LEU A 387 -4.58 -15.01 -38.06
C LEU A 387 -3.85 -16.27 -37.57
N VAL A 388 -4.59 -17.33 -37.26
CA VAL A 388 -4.02 -18.61 -36.80
C VAL A 388 -3.19 -19.29 -37.89
N ASN A 389 -3.66 -19.21 -39.14
CA ASN A 389 -2.93 -19.74 -40.30
C ASN A 389 -1.59 -19.00 -40.49
N TRP A 390 -1.59 -17.66 -40.39
CA TRP A 390 -0.36 -16.86 -40.47
C TRP A 390 0.68 -17.23 -39.40
N GLN A 391 0.23 -17.76 -38.25
CA GLN A 391 1.10 -18.20 -37.17
C GLN A 391 1.54 -19.67 -37.29
N GLY A 392 1.01 -20.43 -38.26
CA GLY A 392 1.32 -21.84 -38.44
C GLY A 392 0.87 -22.74 -37.27
N LEU A 393 -0.14 -22.33 -36.51
CA LEU A 393 -0.62 -23.05 -35.32
C LEU A 393 -1.65 -24.13 -35.70
N THR A 394 -1.16 -25.23 -36.26
CA THR A 394 -1.97 -26.29 -36.89
C THR A 394 -3.07 -26.89 -35.99
N ALA A 395 -2.77 -27.13 -34.71
CA ALA A 395 -3.76 -27.65 -33.77
C ALA A 395 -4.90 -26.66 -33.48
N ILE A 396 -4.60 -25.35 -33.45
CA ILE A 396 -5.60 -24.31 -33.26
C ILE A 396 -6.46 -24.19 -34.52
N GLU A 397 -5.84 -24.23 -35.71
CA GLU A 397 -6.56 -24.20 -36.98
C GLU A 397 -7.55 -25.37 -37.10
N GLU A 398 -7.11 -26.59 -36.79
CA GLU A 398 -7.96 -27.78 -36.77
C GLU A 398 -9.15 -27.60 -35.81
N ARG A 399 -8.90 -27.07 -34.61
CA ARG A 399 -9.95 -26.83 -33.61
C ARG A 399 -10.96 -25.78 -34.09
N LEU A 400 -10.51 -24.68 -34.69
CA LEU A 400 -11.38 -23.66 -35.28
C LEU A 400 -12.19 -24.23 -36.45
N GLY A 401 -11.58 -25.10 -37.27
CA GLY A 401 -12.26 -25.82 -38.35
C GLY A 401 -13.40 -26.71 -37.84
N GLN A 402 -13.18 -27.45 -36.74
CA GLN A 402 -14.23 -28.25 -36.09
C GLN A 402 -15.39 -27.38 -35.57
N LEU A 403 -15.07 -26.25 -34.92
CA LEU A 403 -16.09 -25.31 -34.42
C LEU A 403 -16.93 -24.71 -35.55
N GLY A 404 -16.33 -24.42 -36.71
CA GLY A 404 -17.06 -23.95 -37.89
C GLY A 404 -18.06 -24.97 -38.44
N ARG A 405 -17.73 -26.27 -38.38
CA ARG A 405 -18.58 -27.37 -38.90
C ARG A 405 -19.78 -27.70 -38.00
N LEU A 406 -19.70 -27.40 -36.70
CA LEU A 406 -20.80 -27.65 -35.76
C LEU A 406 -22.08 -26.85 -36.06
N LYS A 407 -22.01 -25.83 -36.92
CA LYS A 407 -23.18 -25.07 -37.38
C LYS A 407 -23.92 -25.73 -38.56
N GLU A 408 -23.31 -26.73 -39.20
CA GLU A 408 -23.86 -27.42 -40.37
C GLU A 408 -24.66 -28.69 -40.00
N SER A 409 -24.66 -29.10 -38.72
CA SER A 409 -25.45 -30.21 -38.15
C SER A 409 -26.54 -29.70 -37.23
#